data_AF-A0A7C5YZB7-F1
#
_entry.id   AF-A0A7C5YZB7-F1
#
_cell.length_a   1.000
_cell.length_b   1.000
_cell.length_c   1.000
_cell.angle_alpha   90.00
_cell.angle_beta   90.00
_cell.angle_gamma   90.00
#
_symmetry.space_group_name_H-M   'P 1'
#
loop_
_entity.id
_entity.type
_entity.pdbx_description
1 polymer ?
#
loop_
_entity_poly.entity_id
_entity_poly.type
_entity_poly.pdbx_seq_one_letter_code
_entity_poly.pdbx_strand_id
1 'polypeptide(L)' 'MIPIAPIILECKVVSEYIAGDHVIFIGEVVEAYQGSEDMPLAFLEGKAVYIEKTS' A
#
# COMPACT_ATOMS: atom_id res chain seq x y z
N MET A 1 6.97 11.92 1.39
CA MET A 1 5.53 11.71 1.64
C MET A 1 4.80 11.87 0.31
N ILE A 2 3.98 10.89 -0.11
CA ILE A 2 3.20 10.96 -1.36
C ILE A 2 1.83 11.57 -1.01
N PRO A 3 1.54 12.83 -1.38
CA PRO A 3 0.35 13.54 -0.88
C PRO A 3 -0.99 12.95 -1.35
N ILE A 4 -0.96 12.22 -2.47
CA ILE A 4 -2.16 11.65 -3.12
C ILE A 4 -2.52 10.24 -2.62
N ALA A 5 -1.70 9.65 -1.75
CA ALA A 5 -1.99 8.33 -1.19
C ALA A 5 -3.08 8.47 -0.11
N PRO A 6 -4.18 7.70 -0.17
CA PRO A 6 -5.23 7.79 0.85
C PRO A 6 -4.74 7.37 2.26
N ILE A 7 -3.79 6.43 2.31
CA ILE A 7 -3.17 5.93 3.54
C ILE A 7 -1.66 5.87 3.34
N ILE A 8 -0.92 6.32 4.35
CA ILE A 8 0.54 6.26 4.41
C ILE A 8 0.91 5.47 5.66
N LEU A 9 1.71 4.42 5.49
CA LEU A 9 2.24 3.62 6.59
C LEU A 9 3.76 3.75 6.62
N GLU A 10 4.29 4.17 7.76
CA GLU A 10 5.72 4.10 8.05
C GLU A 10 6.00 2.80 8.78
N CYS A 11 6.97 2.05 8.29
CA CYS A 11 7.30 0.72 8.81
C CYS A 11 8.79 0.58 9.10
N LYS A 12 9.10 -0.12 10.19
CA LYS A 12 10.44 -0.66 10.45
C LYS A 12 10.51 -2.08 9.89
N VAL A 13 11.51 -2.36 9.05
CA VAL A 13 11.74 -3.74 8.57
C VAL A 13 12.18 -4.62 9.73
N VAL A 14 11.45 -5.72 9.95
CA VAL A 14 11.73 -6.70 11.02
C VAL A 14 12.18 -8.05 10.48
N SER A 15 11.92 -8.34 9.20
CA SER A 15 12.40 -9.56 8.53
C SER A 15 12.42 -9.38 7.03
N GLU A 16 13.28 -10.14 6.35
CA GLU A 16 13.40 -10.18 4.90
C GLU A 16 13.47 -11.63 4.41
N TYR A 17 12.90 -11.91 3.25
CA TYR A 17 12.96 -13.22 2.60
C TYR A 17 13.25 -13.07 1.11
N ILE A 18 14.24 -13.79 0.59
CA ILE A 18 14.52 -13.84 -0.85
C ILE A 18 13.56 -14.85 -1.50
N ALA A 19 12.79 -14.41 -2.49
CA ALA A 19 11.83 -15.21 -3.24
C ALA A 19 12.09 -15.06 -4.74
N GLY A 20 12.99 -15.89 -5.28
CA GLY A 20 13.43 -15.80 -6.68
C GLY A 20 14.23 -14.52 -6.92
N ASP A 21 13.78 -13.71 -7.88
CA ASP A 21 14.30 -12.38 -8.21
C ASP A 21 13.68 -11.25 -7.36
N HIS A 22 12.84 -11.59 -6.39
CA HIS A 22 12.18 -10.64 -5.49
C HIS A 22 12.70 -10.77 -4.06
N VAL A 23 12.53 -9.71 -3.27
CA VAL A 23 12.70 -9.72 -1.81
C VAL A 23 11.38 -9.33 -1.16
N ILE A 24 10.90 -10.16 -0.24
CA ILE A 24 9.72 -9.90 0.57
C ILE A 24 10.18 -9.26 1.87
N PHE A 25 9.69 -8.04 2.15
CA PHE A 25 9.95 -7.31 3.40
C PHE A 25 8.75 -7.47 4.34
N ILE A 26 9.02 -7.85 5.59
CA ILE A 26 8.03 -7.82 6.67
C ILE A 26 8.32 -6.58 7.51
N GLY A 27 7.37 -5.64 7.53
CA GLY A 27 7.46 -4.39 8.27
C GLY A 27 6.52 -4.34 9.46
N GLU A 28 7.03 -3.87 10.61
CA GLU A 28 6.23 -3.45 11.75
C GLU A 28 5.82 -1.99 11.56
N VAL A 29 4.52 -1.68 11.64
CA VAL A 29 4.01 -0.31 11.50
C VAL A 29 4.43 0.51 12.71
N VAL A 30 5.16 1.60 12.47
CA VAL A 30 5.58 2.55 13.52
C VAL A 30 4.68 3.79 13.56
N GLU A 31 4.16 4.22 12.40
CA GLU A 31 3.21 5.32 12.30
C GLU A 31 2.28 5.13 11.10
N ALA A 32 1.07 5.68 11.19
CA ALA A 32 0.06 5.64 10.15
C ALA A 32 -0.61 7.01 10.01
N TYR A 33 -0.73 7.48 8.78
CA TYR A 33 -1.35 8.76 8.47
C TYR A 33 -2.48 8.56 7.46
N GLN A 34 -3.55 9.32 7.66
CA GLN A 34 -4.51 9.58 6.59
C GLN A 34 -3.92 10.64 5.66
N GLY A 35 -3.83 10.32 4.37
CA GLY A 35 -3.38 11.24 3.34
C GLY A 35 -4.57 11.92 2.67
N SER A 36 -4.87 11.56 1.42
CA SER A 36 -6.04 12.07 0.72
C SER A 36 -7.35 11.40 1.15
N GLU A 37 -8.48 12.07 0.92
CA GLU A 37 -9.82 11.46 1.02
C GLU A 37 -10.24 10.74 -0.26
N ASP A 38 -9.34 10.66 -1.24
CA ASP A 38 -9.62 10.01 -2.52
C ASP A 38 -9.82 8.50 -2.34
N MET A 39 -10.60 7.91 -3.26
CA MET A 39 -10.80 6.47 -3.27
C MET A 39 -9.50 5.73 -3.62
N PRO A 40 -9.23 4.56 -3.00
CA PRO A 40 -8.06 3.77 -3.34
C PRO A 40 -8.12 3.32 -4.81
N LEU A 41 -6.97 3.39 -5.48
CA LEU A 41 -6.80 2.87 -6.82
C LEU A 41 -6.53 1.37 -6.74
N ALA A 42 -7.30 0.57 -7.47
CA ALA A 42 -7.07 -0.85 -7.61
C ALA A 42 -6.45 -1.17 -8.98
N PHE A 43 -5.76 -2.32 -9.05
CA PHE A 43 -5.21 -2.85 -10.30
C PHE A 43 -5.82 -4.22 -10.57
N LEU A 44 -6.50 -4.36 -11.71
CA LEU A 44 -7.18 -5.58 -12.12
C LEU A 44 -6.90 -5.84 -13.60
N GLU A 45 -6.41 -7.04 -13.90
CA GLU A 45 -6.18 -7.52 -15.28
C GLU A 45 -5.40 -6.53 -16.17
N GLY A 46 -4.32 -5.94 -15.64
CA GLY A 46 -3.48 -5.01 -16.39
C GLY A 46 -4.03 -3.58 -16.47
N LYS A 47 -5.11 -3.25 -15.77
CA LYS A 47 -5.76 -1.93 -15.81
C LYS A 47 -5.95 -1.36 -14.41
N ALA A 48 -5.82 -0.04 -14.31
CA ALA A 48 -6.20 0.72 -13.12
C ALA A 48 -7.72 0.89 -13.08
N VAL A 49 -8.35 0.58 -11.94
CA VAL A 49 -9.79 0.63 -11.73
C VAL A 49 -10.11 1.28 -10.38
N TYR A 50 -11.26 1.91 -10.26
CA TYR A 50 -11.79 2.38 -8.97
C TYR A 50 -12.79 1.36 -8.44
N ILE A 51 -12.72 1.08 -7.13
CA ILE A 51 -13.68 0.20 -6.47
C ILE A 51 -14.87 1.04 -6.04
N GLU A 52 -16.05 0.74 -6.58
CA GLU A 52 -17.29 1.34 -6.09
C GLU A 52 -17.72 0.66 -4.80
N LYS A 53 -18.10 1.46 -3.80
CA LYS A 53 -18.61 0.95 -2.54
C LYS A 53 -20.00 0.36 -2.78
N THR A 54 -20.13 -0.95 -2.73
CA THR A 54 -21.45 -1.60 -2.74
C THR A 54 -22.11 -1.38 -1.39
N SER A 55 -23.26 -0.69 -1.41
CA SER A 55 -24.10 -0.36 -0.25
C SER A 55 -24.81 -1.58 0.32
#